data_AF-A0A6J0XY85-F1
#
_entry.id   AF-A0A6J0XY85-F1
#
_cell.length_a   1.000
_cell.length_b   1.000
_cell.length_c   1.000
_cell.angle_alpha   90.00
_cell.angle_beta   90.00
_cell.angle_gamma   90.00
#
_symmetry.space_group_name_H-M   'P 1'
#
loop_
_entity.id
_entity.type
_entity.pdbx_description
1 polymer ?
#
loop_
_entity_poly.entity_id
_entity_poly.type
_entity_poly.pdbx_seq_one_letter_code
_entity_poly.pdbx_strand_id
1 'polypeptide(L)'
;MGSLHFVLQVQKPGIGVISVSKGAEIGLAMACYLKQVAATVCINGTNAIHEFPLRYKDLVMAPIPSHPERMQVNVEGAVRIRHFKGDPRDERNQHSVLPVEKARGPILFVVGEADECFNSKEYAEQALDQLRRHGKSSGRMLAYPGAGHLLEPHYGPLCYMSWSRGLFLPMLWGGEPEGHAAAQEHSWQEILKFFRQHLVLGRSTL
;
A
#
# COMPACT_ATOMS: atom_id res chain seq x y z
N MET A 1 -25.62 5.58 39.48
CA MET A 1 -24.38 5.33 38.70
C MET A 1 -24.77 5.26 37.23
N GLY A 2 -24.51 6.31 36.45
CA GLY A 2 -24.82 6.33 35.03
C GLY A 2 -23.74 5.61 34.24
N SER A 3 -24.13 4.63 33.42
CA SER A 3 -23.22 3.98 32.47
C SER A 3 -22.86 4.96 31.35
N LEU A 4 -21.58 5.34 31.28
CA LEU A 4 -21.02 6.02 30.12
C LEU A 4 -20.98 5.02 28.96
N HIS A 5 -22.03 4.98 28.15
CA HIS A 5 -22.01 4.34 26.85
C HIS A 5 -21.16 5.19 25.90
N PHE A 6 -19.89 4.82 25.73
CA PHE A 6 -19.07 5.33 24.63
C PHE A 6 -19.60 4.73 23.33
N VAL A 7 -20.50 5.45 22.65
CA VAL A 7 -20.84 5.14 21.27
C VAL A 7 -19.66 5.59 20.42
N LEU A 8 -18.93 4.64 19.82
CA LEU A 8 -17.93 4.93 18.80
C LEU A 8 -18.65 5.58 17.60
N GLN A 9 -18.53 6.90 17.47
CA GLN A 9 -19.12 7.64 16.36
C GLN A 9 -18.05 7.91 15.29
N VAL A 10 -18.36 7.57 14.04
CA VAL A 10 -17.53 7.91 12.88
C VAL A 10 -17.83 9.34 12.45
N GLN A 11 -16.81 10.20 12.43
CA GLN A 11 -16.97 11.56 11.93
C GLN A 11 -17.20 11.56 10.41
N LYS A 12 -18.18 12.34 9.96
CA LYS A 12 -18.45 12.65 8.54
C LYS A 12 -17.45 13.71 8.04
N PRO A 13 -17.24 13.90 6.72
CA PRO A 13 -17.98 13.35 5.57
C PRO A 13 -17.37 12.09 4.91
N GLY A 14 -16.21 11.63 5.35
CA GLY A 14 -15.50 10.51 4.70
C GLY A 14 -14.62 9.73 5.65
N ILE A 15 -13.93 8.72 5.12
CA ILE A 15 -13.09 7.78 5.87
C ILE A 15 -11.63 7.87 5.41
N GLY A 16 -10.73 7.57 6.34
CA GLY A 16 -9.35 7.20 5.99
C GLY A 16 -9.26 5.72 5.68
N VAL A 17 -8.41 5.36 4.73
CA VAL A 17 -8.08 3.96 4.42
C VAL A 17 -6.60 3.75 4.67
N ILE A 18 -6.25 2.80 5.52
CA ILE A 18 -4.88 2.30 5.72
C ILE A 18 -4.85 0.84 5.30
N SER A 19 -3.82 0.45 4.56
CA SER A 19 -3.77 -0.87 3.95
C SER A 19 -2.35 -1.26 3.58
N VAL A 20 -2.06 -2.56 3.60
CA VAL A 20 -0.74 -3.14 3.35
C VAL A 20 -0.78 -4.18 2.24
N SER A 21 0.29 -4.32 1.46
CA SER A 21 0.46 -5.38 0.47
C SER A 21 -0.67 -5.40 -0.58
N LYS A 22 -1.29 -6.57 -0.84
CA LYS A 22 -2.49 -6.69 -1.67
C LYS A 22 -3.65 -5.82 -1.17
N GLY A 23 -3.74 -5.59 0.13
CA GLY A 23 -4.68 -4.64 0.71
C GLY A 23 -4.44 -3.21 0.22
N ALA A 24 -3.18 -2.81 0.01
CA ALA A 24 -2.83 -1.47 -0.49
C ALA A 24 -3.27 -1.26 -1.94
N GLU A 25 -3.24 -2.29 -2.78
CA GLU A 25 -3.87 -2.27 -4.11
C GLU A 25 -5.38 -1.99 -4.00
N ILE A 26 -6.07 -2.69 -3.08
CA ILE A 26 -7.51 -2.51 -2.83
C ILE A 26 -7.78 -1.11 -2.29
N GLY A 27 -6.98 -0.62 -1.34
CA GLY A 27 -7.12 0.72 -0.76
C GLY A 27 -6.92 1.82 -1.80
N LEU A 28 -5.98 1.64 -2.71
CA LEU A 28 -5.76 2.56 -3.83
C LEU A 28 -6.93 2.52 -4.83
N ALA A 29 -7.46 1.34 -5.14
CA ALA A 29 -8.68 1.21 -5.97
C ALA A 29 -9.88 1.89 -5.31
N MET A 30 -10.06 1.73 -3.99
CA MET A 30 -11.10 2.42 -3.23
C MET A 30 -10.94 3.94 -3.34
N ALA A 31 -9.71 4.46 -3.22
CA ALA A 31 -9.43 5.88 -3.38
C ALA A 31 -9.82 6.41 -4.77
N CYS A 32 -9.58 5.62 -5.82
CA CYS A 32 -9.89 5.98 -7.21
C CYS A 32 -11.39 5.98 -7.52
N TYR A 33 -12.16 5.08 -6.90
CA TYR A 33 -13.54 4.80 -7.34
C TYR A 33 -14.62 5.16 -6.30
N LEU A 34 -14.29 5.27 -5.01
CA LEU A 34 -15.26 5.55 -3.95
C LEU A 34 -15.18 7.00 -3.48
N LYS A 35 -16.33 7.69 -3.51
CA LYS A 35 -16.43 9.11 -3.15
C LYS A 35 -16.18 9.39 -1.67
N GLN A 36 -16.29 8.37 -0.81
CA GLN A 36 -16.19 8.47 0.65
C GLN A 36 -14.75 8.44 1.16
N VAL A 37 -13.77 8.05 0.34
CA VAL A 37 -12.37 7.97 0.77
C VAL A 37 -11.77 9.37 0.78
N ALA A 38 -11.46 9.86 1.98
CA ALA A 38 -10.95 11.21 2.23
C ALA A 38 -9.42 11.26 2.31
N ALA A 39 -8.77 10.17 2.71
CA ALA A 39 -7.31 10.05 2.76
C ALA A 39 -6.89 8.58 2.67
N THR A 40 -5.76 8.29 2.02
CA THR A 40 -5.30 6.90 1.80
C THR A 40 -3.84 6.73 2.22
N VAL A 41 -3.56 5.66 2.95
CA VAL A 41 -2.20 5.19 3.28
C VAL A 41 -2.01 3.81 2.65
N CYS A 42 -1.02 3.71 1.77
CA CYS A 42 -0.64 2.50 1.06
C CYS A 42 0.73 2.04 1.55
N ILE A 43 0.79 0.94 2.28
CA ILE A 43 2.02 0.35 2.81
C ILE A 43 2.44 -0.80 1.89
N ASN A 44 3.63 -0.71 1.29
CA ASN A 44 4.18 -1.75 0.41
C ASN A 44 3.18 -2.32 -0.62
N GLY A 45 2.47 -1.41 -1.30
CA GLY A 45 1.47 -1.76 -2.32
C GLY A 45 2.00 -1.78 -3.74
N THR A 46 1.11 -2.14 -4.67
CA THR A 46 1.26 -1.97 -6.12
C THR A 46 0.28 -0.90 -6.63
N ASN A 47 0.61 -0.26 -7.75
CA ASN A 47 -0.26 0.67 -8.46
C ASN A 47 -1.12 0.00 -9.56
N ALA A 48 -1.05 -1.32 -9.68
CA ALA A 48 -1.77 -2.08 -10.69
C ALA A 48 -2.41 -3.36 -10.13
N ILE A 49 -3.39 -3.90 -10.83
CA ILE A 49 -4.12 -5.10 -10.40
C ILE A 49 -3.23 -6.34 -10.51
N HIS A 50 -3.04 -7.07 -9.41
CA HIS A 50 -2.28 -8.33 -9.36
C HIS A 50 -3.19 -9.53 -9.02
N GLU A 51 -2.83 -10.73 -9.46
CA GLU A 51 -3.48 -12.04 -9.16
C GLU A 51 -4.93 -12.21 -9.63
N PHE A 52 -5.85 -11.39 -9.12
CA PHE A 52 -7.29 -11.52 -9.32
C PHE A 52 -7.86 -10.25 -9.96
N PRO A 53 -8.79 -10.38 -10.93
CA PRO A 53 -9.43 -9.21 -11.53
C PRO A 53 -10.15 -8.33 -10.49
N LEU A 54 -9.99 -7.02 -10.60
CA LEU A 54 -10.78 -6.04 -9.86
C LEU A 54 -12.11 -5.83 -10.60
N ARG A 55 -13.23 -5.95 -9.89
CA ARG A 55 -14.56 -5.66 -10.41
C ARG A 55 -15.23 -4.55 -9.60
N TYR A 56 -15.72 -3.52 -10.28
CA TYR A 56 -16.50 -2.43 -9.67
C TYR A 56 -17.62 -1.98 -10.60
N LYS A 57 -18.87 -2.36 -10.31
CA LYS A 57 -20.00 -2.21 -11.24
C LYS A 57 -19.67 -2.87 -12.58
N ASP A 58 -19.74 -2.14 -13.69
CA ASP A 58 -19.41 -2.62 -15.04
C ASP A 58 -17.91 -2.58 -15.36
N LEU A 59 -17.08 -1.98 -14.48
CA LEU A 59 -15.63 -1.97 -14.64
C LEU A 59 -15.05 -3.35 -14.29
N VAL A 60 -14.26 -3.90 -15.21
CA VAL A 60 -13.41 -5.07 -14.97
C VAL A 60 -11.98 -4.73 -15.37
N MET A 61 -11.06 -4.79 -14.42
CA MET A 61 -9.63 -4.64 -14.67
C MET A 61 -8.95 -6.00 -14.52
N ALA A 62 -8.29 -6.47 -15.58
CA ALA A 62 -7.55 -7.71 -15.56
C ALA A 62 -6.21 -7.56 -14.81
N PRO A 63 -5.71 -8.61 -14.15
CA PRO A 63 -4.44 -8.55 -13.45
C PRO A 63 -3.26 -8.57 -14.40
N ILE A 64 -2.15 -7.97 -14.00
CA ILE A 64 -0.87 -8.09 -14.68
C ILE A 64 -0.44 -9.57 -14.73
N PRO A 65 0.04 -10.06 -15.89
CA PRO A 65 0.56 -11.42 -16.02
C PRO A 65 1.68 -11.75 -15.03
N SER A 66 1.68 -12.99 -14.55
CA SER A 66 2.76 -13.56 -13.75
C SER A 66 3.84 -14.17 -14.64
N HIS A 67 5.07 -14.13 -14.16
CA HIS A 67 6.28 -14.67 -14.78
C HIS A 67 6.98 -15.60 -13.79
N PRO A 68 6.53 -16.86 -13.64
CA PRO A 68 7.11 -17.81 -12.69
C PRO A 68 8.61 -18.04 -12.87
N GLU A 69 9.12 -17.88 -14.10
CA GLU A 69 10.55 -17.94 -14.42
C GLU A 69 11.40 -16.86 -13.75
N ARG A 70 10.77 -15.78 -13.25
CA ARG A 70 11.44 -14.70 -12.51
C ARG A 70 11.47 -14.92 -10.99
N MET A 71 10.84 -16.00 -10.52
CA MET A 71 10.88 -16.39 -9.12
C MET A 71 12.31 -16.80 -8.73
N GLN A 72 12.78 -16.34 -7.58
CA GLN A 72 14.11 -16.68 -7.07
C GLN A 72 13.97 -17.42 -5.74
N VAL A 73 14.93 -18.29 -5.44
CA VAL A 73 15.03 -18.98 -4.16
C VAL A 73 16.37 -18.58 -3.53
N ASN A 74 16.34 -18.09 -2.29
CA ASN A 74 17.56 -17.72 -1.57
C ASN A 74 18.28 -18.96 -1.02
N VAL A 75 19.45 -18.76 -0.40
CA VAL A 75 20.27 -19.85 0.16
C VAL A 75 19.60 -20.62 1.30
N GLU A 76 18.57 -20.04 1.91
CA GLU A 76 17.79 -20.62 3.01
C GLU A 76 16.52 -21.34 2.51
N GLY A 77 16.32 -21.42 1.18
CA GLY A 77 15.16 -22.08 0.58
C GLY A 77 13.89 -21.23 0.54
N ALA A 78 13.97 -19.94 0.86
CA ALA A 78 12.86 -19.00 0.80
C ALA A 78 12.71 -18.37 -0.58
N VAL A 79 11.46 -18.17 -0.99
CA VAL A 79 11.07 -17.63 -2.27
C VAL A 79 10.99 -16.12 -2.23
N ARG A 80 11.66 -15.48 -3.19
CA ARG A 80 11.54 -14.05 -3.52
C ARG A 80 10.66 -13.90 -4.75
N ILE A 81 9.60 -13.09 -4.64
CA ILE A 81 8.65 -12.80 -5.72
C ILE A 81 8.64 -11.33 -6.18
N ARG A 82 9.62 -10.53 -5.74
CA ARG A 82 9.79 -9.11 -6.09
C ARG A 82 9.58 -8.77 -7.58
N HIS A 83 10.03 -9.64 -8.48
CA HIS A 83 9.96 -9.46 -9.94
C HIS A 83 9.00 -10.42 -10.64
N PHE A 84 8.11 -11.08 -9.88
CA PHE A 84 7.19 -12.11 -10.38
C PHE A 84 6.13 -11.55 -11.34
N LYS A 85 5.84 -10.25 -11.31
CA LYS A 85 4.84 -9.60 -12.17
C LYS A 85 5.47 -8.85 -13.34
N GLY A 86 4.69 -8.67 -14.40
CA GLY A 86 5.02 -7.76 -15.50
C GLY A 86 5.14 -6.30 -15.01
N ASP A 87 5.86 -5.45 -15.75
CA ASP A 87 5.99 -4.03 -15.39
C ASP A 87 4.69 -3.28 -15.73
N PRO A 88 4.07 -2.56 -14.78
CA PRO A 88 2.90 -1.72 -15.09
C PRO A 88 3.18 -0.61 -16.10
N ARG A 89 4.44 -0.25 -16.37
CA ARG A 89 4.83 0.72 -17.41
C ARG A 89 4.72 0.17 -18.83
N ASP A 90 4.77 -1.14 -19.02
CA ASP A 90 4.61 -1.74 -20.35
C ASP A 90 3.21 -1.41 -20.89
N GLU A 91 3.12 -0.94 -22.15
CA GLU A 91 1.84 -0.58 -22.79
C GLU A 91 0.80 -1.70 -22.70
N ARG A 92 1.26 -2.96 -22.78
CA ARG A 92 0.43 -4.16 -22.70
C ARG A 92 -0.23 -4.33 -21.33
N ASN A 93 0.37 -3.78 -20.26
CA ASN A 93 -0.09 -3.90 -18.87
C ASN A 93 -0.86 -2.66 -18.39
N GLN A 94 -0.94 -1.58 -19.20
CA GLN A 94 -1.62 -0.33 -18.81
C GLN A 94 -3.10 -0.53 -18.47
N HIS A 95 -3.75 -1.57 -19.02
CA HIS A 95 -5.14 -1.92 -18.70
C HIS A 95 -5.34 -2.38 -17.24
N SER A 96 -4.26 -2.73 -16.53
CA SER A 96 -4.26 -3.11 -15.11
C SER A 96 -3.91 -1.97 -14.17
N VAL A 97 -3.42 -0.82 -14.68
CA VAL A 97 -2.94 0.29 -13.86
C VAL A 97 -4.11 1.08 -13.27
N LEU A 98 -4.07 1.32 -11.96
CA LEU A 98 -5.10 2.09 -11.28
C LEU A 98 -5.02 3.58 -11.67
N PRO A 99 -6.17 4.24 -11.92
CA PRO A 99 -6.21 5.65 -12.31
C PRO A 99 -6.06 6.55 -11.07
N VAL A 100 -4.88 6.56 -10.45
CA VAL A 100 -4.62 7.25 -9.18
C VAL A 100 -4.90 8.75 -9.22
N GLU A 101 -4.87 9.36 -10.39
CA GLU A 101 -5.28 10.76 -10.62
C GLU A 101 -6.76 11.04 -10.30
N LYS A 102 -7.59 9.99 -10.25
CA LYS A 102 -9.01 10.09 -9.87
C LYS A 102 -9.23 10.11 -8.36
N ALA A 103 -8.20 9.79 -7.57
CA ALA A 103 -8.30 9.88 -6.12
C ALA A 103 -8.62 11.32 -5.69
N ARG A 104 -9.62 11.46 -4.82
CA ARG A 104 -10.08 12.76 -4.31
C ARG A 104 -9.22 13.25 -3.16
N GLY A 105 -8.85 12.33 -2.28
CA GLY A 105 -8.02 12.59 -1.10
C GLY A 105 -6.54 12.45 -1.39
N PRO A 106 -5.68 12.92 -0.46
CA PRO A 106 -4.26 12.67 -0.54
C PRO A 106 -3.93 11.19 -0.32
N ILE A 107 -2.78 10.80 -0.85
CA ILE A 107 -2.23 9.45 -0.77
C ILE A 107 -0.83 9.52 -0.15
N LEU A 108 -0.62 8.75 0.91
CA LEU A 108 0.68 8.51 1.51
C LEU A 108 1.14 7.10 1.14
N PHE A 109 2.22 7.01 0.38
CA PHE A 109 2.92 5.75 0.14
C PHE A 109 3.98 5.54 1.23
N VAL A 110 3.97 4.38 1.87
CA VAL A 110 4.98 3.96 2.85
C VAL A 110 5.65 2.72 2.29
N VAL A 111 6.94 2.82 1.97
CA VAL A 111 7.65 1.76 1.24
C VAL A 111 8.92 1.33 1.96
N GLY A 112 9.13 0.03 2.07
CA GLY A 112 10.41 -0.58 2.41
C GLY A 112 11.23 -0.83 1.15
N GLU A 113 12.48 -0.37 1.10
CA GLU A 113 13.33 -0.59 -0.08
C GLU A 113 13.92 -2.01 -0.12
N ALA A 114 13.97 -2.67 1.04
CA ALA A 114 14.33 -4.08 1.21
C ALA A 114 13.09 -5.01 1.15
N ASP A 115 11.99 -4.57 0.54
CA ASP A 115 10.84 -5.42 0.23
C ASP A 115 11.22 -6.48 -0.82
N GLU A 116 11.09 -7.75 -0.43
CA GLU A 116 11.40 -8.93 -1.27
C GLU A 116 10.15 -9.61 -1.84
N CYS A 117 8.97 -9.14 -1.44
CA CYS A 117 7.68 -9.57 -1.95
C CYS A 117 7.30 -8.73 -3.18
N PHE A 118 7.28 -7.40 -3.04
CA PHE A 118 6.94 -6.46 -4.12
C PHE A 118 8.07 -5.47 -4.38
N ASN A 119 8.17 -4.96 -5.61
CA ASN A 119 8.99 -3.79 -5.89
C ASN A 119 8.26 -2.50 -5.49
N SER A 120 7.90 -2.37 -4.21
CA SER A 120 6.95 -1.34 -3.75
C SER A 120 7.40 0.10 -3.95
N LYS A 121 8.71 0.38 -3.84
CA LYS A 121 9.26 1.71 -4.14
C LYS A 121 8.98 2.11 -5.59
N GLU A 122 9.26 1.21 -6.52
CA GLU A 122 9.03 1.44 -7.94
C GLU A 122 7.54 1.67 -8.24
N TYR A 123 6.64 0.84 -7.67
CA TYR A 123 5.20 1.04 -7.87
C TYR A 123 4.71 2.38 -7.29
N ALA A 124 5.24 2.81 -6.14
CA ALA A 124 4.92 4.10 -5.56
C ALA A 124 5.46 5.27 -6.42
N GLU A 125 6.68 5.17 -6.95
CA GLU A 125 7.24 6.14 -7.88
C GLU A 125 6.38 6.26 -9.14
N GLN A 126 5.97 5.15 -9.75
CA GLN A 126 5.07 5.15 -10.91
C GLN A 126 3.73 5.84 -10.62
N ALA A 127 3.12 5.57 -9.45
CA ALA A 127 1.88 6.23 -9.03
C ALA A 127 2.08 7.74 -8.82
N LEU A 128 3.18 8.15 -8.18
CA LEU A 128 3.53 9.56 -8.00
C LEU A 128 3.76 10.25 -9.35
N ASP A 129 4.41 9.58 -10.30
CA ASP A 129 4.63 10.10 -11.64
C ASP A 129 3.32 10.30 -12.40
N GLN A 130 2.40 9.35 -12.28
CA GLN A 130 1.06 9.45 -12.86
C GLN A 130 0.27 10.61 -12.26
N LEU A 131 0.34 10.83 -10.94
CA LEU A 131 -0.24 12.00 -10.28
C LEU A 131 0.35 13.30 -10.85
N ARG A 132 1.69 13.41 -10.94
CA ARG A 132 2.36 14.61 -11.45
C ARG A 132 2.00 14.90 -12.90
N ARG A 133 1.95 13.87 -13.77
CA ARG A 133 1.53 14.00 -15.18
C ARG A 133 0.10 14.53 -15.34
N HIS A 134 -0.77 14.30 -14.36
CA HIS A 134 -2.14 14.83 -14.32
C HIS A 134 -2.28 16.11 -13.48
N GLY A 135 -1.17 16.79 -13.14
CA GLY A 135 -1.18 18.05 -12.40
C GLY A 135 -1.61 17.90 -10.93
N LYS A 136 -1.49 16.70 -10.34
CA LYS A 136 -1.83 16.42 -8.94
C LYS A 136 -0.57 16.44 -8.07
N SER A 137 -0.66 17.12 -6.93
CA SER A 137 0.36 17.12 -5.85
C SER A 137 -0.13 16.41 -4.58
N SER A 138 -1.22 15.65 -4.67
CA SER A 138 -1.88 14.98 -3.55
C SER A 138 -1.18 13.69 -3.09
N GLY A 139 -0.02 13.34 -3.64
CA GLY A 139 0.74 12.14 -3.29
C GLY A 139 2.08 12.48 -2.62
N ARG A 140 2.47 11.72 -1.59
CA ARG A 140 3.83 11.73 -1.03
C ARG A 140 4.29 10.31 -0.69
N MET A 141 5.60 10.10 -0.63
CA MET A 141 6.20 8.81 -0.28
C MET A 141 7.16 8.95 0.90
N LEU A 142 7.14 7.96 1.80
CA LEU A 142 8.14 7.69 2.82
C LEU A 142 8.84 6.39 2.43
N ALA A 143 10.14 6.47 2.17
CA ALA A 143 10.95 5.32 1.76
C ALA A 143 11.98 4.97 2.83
N TYR A 144 12.06 3.69 3.19
CA TYR A 144 12.86 3.20 4.30
C TYR A 144 13.85 2.13 3.80
N PRO A 145 15.15 2.44 3.68
CA PRO A 145 16.13 1.55 3.08
C PRO A 145 16.20 0.15 3.70
N GLY A 146 16.18 0.05 5.03
CA GLY A 146 16.29 -1.22 5.77
C GLY A 146 14.96 -1.90 6.08
N ALA A 147 13.83 -1.41 5.57
CA ALA A 147 12.52 -2.00 5.86
C ALA A 147 12.09 -2.99 4.77
N GLY A 148 11.45 -4.07 5.22
CA GLY A 148 10.89 -5.12 4.37
C GLY A 148 9.41 -4.92 4.08
N HIS A 149 8.75 -5.98 3.61
CA HIS A 149 7.36 -5.95 3.20
C HIS A 149 6.36 -5.73 4.35
N LEU A 150 6.60 -6.39 5.49
CA LEU A 150 5.65 -6.43 6.61
C LEU A 150 5.90 -5.28 7.60
N LEU A 151 5.59 -4.05 7.18
CA LEU A 151 5.60 -2.88 8.07
C LEU A 151 4.35 -2.87 8.95
N GLU A 152 4.50 -3.42 10.15
CA GLU A 152 3.46 -3.49 11.19
C GLU A 152 3.39 -2.18 12.02
N PRO A 153 2.38 -2.02 12.90
CA PRO A 153 2.42 -0.97 13.91
C PRO A 153 3.71 -1.01 14.74
N HIS A 154 4.05 0.14 15.33
CA HIS A 154 5.27 0.32 16.14
C HIS A 154 5.57 -0.86 17.08
N TYR A 155 6.84 -1.27 17.11
CA TYR A 155 7.38 -2.39 17.89
C TYR A 155 6.91 -3.79 17.48
N GLY A 156 6.31 -3.96 16.29
CA GLY A 156 6.11 -5.28 15.69
C GLY A 156 7.46 -5.97 15.43
N PRO A 157 7.67 -7.23 15.84
CA PRO A 157 8.92 -7.92 15.54
C PRO A 157 9.06 -8.12 14.03
N LEU A 158 10.29 -7.96 13.51
CA LEU A 158 10.61 -8.29 12.13
C LEU A 158 10.32 -9.78 11.86
N CYS A 159 9.51 -10.05 10.84
CA CYS A 159 9.37 -11.37 10.25
C CYS A 159 10.10 -11.38 8.90
N TYR A 160 11.35 -11.85 8.88
CA TYR A 160 12.18 -11.87 7.67
C TYR A 160 11.65 -12.82 6.59
N MET A 161 11.13 -13.97 7.01
CA MET A 161 10.46 -14.95 6.15
C MET A 161 9.38 -15.70 6.92
N SER A 162 8.35 -16.18 6.23
CA SER A 162 7.36 -17.09 6.81
C SER A 162 6.63 -17.91 5.74
N TRP A 163 5.95 -18.96 6.17
CA TRP A 163 5.07 -19.73 5.29
C TRP A 163 3.87 -18.89 4.86
N SER A 164 3.66 -18.78 3.55
CA SER A 164 2.49 -18.12 2.98
C SER A 164 1.54 -19.15 2.38
N ARG A 165 0.24 -18.96 2.62
CA ARG A 165 -0.80 -19.88 2.12
C ARG A 165 -0.79 -19.91 0.60
N GLY A 166 -0.66 -21.10 0.03
CA GLY A 166 -0.65 -21.30 -1.43
C GLY A 166 0.75 -21.41 -2.04
N LEU A 167 1.81 -21.24 -1.24
CA LEU A 167 3.18 -21.56 -1.65
C LEU A 167 3.66 -22.86 -0.99
N PHE A 168 4.47 -23.61 -1.73
CA PHE A 168 5.16 -24.82 -1.25
C PHE A 168 6.48 -24.53 -0.54
N LEU A 169 6.89 -23.25 -0.50
CA LEU A 169 8.14 -22.78 0.09
C LEU A 169 7.85 -21.50 0.92
N PRO A 170 8.66 -21.19 1.95
CA PRO A 170 8.50 -19.95 2.71
C PRO A 170 8.72 -18.73 1.81
N MET A 171 8.00 -17.64 2.07
CA MET A 171 8.12 -16.38 1.37
C MET A 171 9.11 -15.47 2.09
N LEU A 172 9.97 -14.80 1.32
CA LEU A 172 10.89 -13.79 1.80
C LEU A 172 10.20 -12.42 1.86
N TRP A 173 10.16 -11.81 3.04
CA TRP A 173 9.57 -10.48 3.25
C TRP A 173 10.65 -9.39 3.26
N GLY A 174 11.88 -9.75 3.61
CA GLY A 174 13.03 -8.86 3.67
C GLY A 174 13.04 -7.91 4.87
N GLY A 175 13.98 -6.97 4.85
CA GLY A 175 14.24 -6.02 5.95
C GLY A 175 15.36 -6.44 6.89
N GLU A 176 15.99 -5.43 7.50
CA GLU A 176 17.06 -5.56 8.50
C GLU A 176 16.50 -5.20 9.89
N PRO A 177 16.88 -5.88 10.99
CA PRO A 177 16.26 -5.68 12.30
C PRO A 177 16.18 -4.21 12.75
N GLU A 178 17.30 -3.49 12.73
CA GLU A 178 17.38 -2.10 13.18
C GLU A 178 16.64 -1.14 12.22
N GLY A 179 16.89 -1.28 10.92
CA GLY A 179 16.27 -0.43 9.89
C GLY A 179 14.76 -0.62 9.82
N HIS A 180 14.28 -1.85 9.98
CA HIS A 180 12.86 -2.18 9.98
C HIS A 180 12.17 -1.63 11.24
N ALA A 181 12.76 -1.82 12.43
CA ALA A 181 12.21 -1.29 13.67
C ALA A 181 12.09 0.25 13.64
N ALA A 182 13.16 0.94 13.22
CA ALA A 182 13.15 2.39 13.07
C ALA A 182 12.10 2.87 12.04
N ALA A 183 11.92 2.11 10.95
CA ALA A 183 10.91 2.41 9.94
C ALA A 183 9.48 2.28 10.48
N GLN A 184 9.17 1.23 11.25
CA GLN A 184 7.85 1.06 11.87
C GLN A 184 7.55 2.19 12.86
N GLU A 185 8.52 2.58 13.68
CA GLU A 185 8.35 3.69 14.62
C GLU A 185 8.06 5.01 13.89
N HIS A 186 8.91 5.38 12.94
CA HIS A 186 8.76 6.64 12.20
C HIS A 186 7.49 6.65 11.33
N SER A 187 7.23 5.58 10.58
CA SER A 187 6.06 5.49 9.70
C SER A 187 4.76 5.54 10.49
N TRP A 188 4.68 4.90 11.66
CA TRP A 188 3.49 4.95 12.49
C TRP A 188 3.15 6.38 12.93
N GLN A 189 4.16 7.14 13.36
CA GLN A 189 3.99 8.56 13.73
C GLN A 189 3.53 9.41 12.54
N GLU A 190 4.12 9.20 11.37
CA GLU A 190 3.77 9.93 10.14
C GLU A 190 2.38 9.57 9.59
N ILE A 191 1.95 8.32 9.75
CA ILE A 191 0.60 7.86 9.40
C ILE A 191 -0.44 8.54 10.31
N LEU A 192 -0.19 8.59 11.62
CA LEU A 192 -1.07 9.28 12.56
C LEU A 192 -1.17 10.77 12.25
N LYS A 193 -0.04 11.41 11.95
CA LYS A 193 0.03 12.83 11.54
C LYS A 193 -0.77 13.06 10.26
N PHE A 194 -0.58 12.21 9.25
CA PHE A 194 -1.29 12.27 7.98
C PHE A 194 -2.81 12.18 8.16
N PHE A 195 -3.30 11.20 8.91
CA PHE A 195 -4.75 11.09 9.14
C PHE A 195 -5.30 12.23 9.98
N ARG A 196 -4.59 12.71 11.01
CA ARG A 196 -5.01 13.89 11.78
C ARG A 196 -5.13 15.14 10.89
N GLN A 197 -4.23 15.30 9.93
CA GLN A 197 -4.26 16.43 9.01
C GLN A 197 -5.44 16.38 8.02
N HIS A 198 -5.86 15.17 7.60
CA HIS A 198 -6.80 15.02 6.50
C HIS A 198 -8.19 14.51 6.88
N LEU A 199 -8.38 13.98 8.09
CA LEU A 199 -9.67 13.47 8.57
C LEU A 199 -10.29 14.34 9.66
N VAL A 200 -9.52 15.20 10.33
CA VAL A 200 -10.09 16.13 11.31
C VAL A 200 -10.67 17.31 10.55
N LEU A 201 -11.99 17.49 10.64
CA LEU A 201 -12.62 18.75 10.27
C LEU A 201 -11.94 19.85 11.10
N GLY A 202 -11.19 20.74 10.46
CA GLY A 202 -10.91 22.04 11.04
C GLY A 202 -12.26 22.60 11.49
N ARG A 203 -12.35 23.07 12.74
CA ARG A 203 -13.54 23.76 13.27
C ARG A 203 -13.90 24.87 12.28
N SER A 204 -14.74 24.52 11.31
CA SER A 204 -15.23 25.45 10.31
C SER A 204 -16.33 26.20 11.03
N THR A 205 -15.94 27.36 11.57
CA THR A 205 -16.78 28.51 11.87
C THR A 205 -18.28 28.20 11.95
N LEU A 206 -18.76 27.99 13.18
CA LEU A 206 -20.09 28.47 13.57
C LEU A 206 -20.09 30.00 13.49
#